data_AF-U9TRV5-F1
#
_entry.id   AF-U9TRV5-F1
#
_cell.length_a   1.000
_cell.length_b   1.000
_cell.length_c   1.000
_cell.angle_alpha   90.00
_cell.angle_beta   90.00
_cell.angle_gamma   90.00
#
_symmetry.space_group_name_H-M   'P 1'
#
loop_
_entity.id
_entity.type
_entity.pdbx_description
1 polymer ?
#
loop_
_entity_poly.entity_id
_entity_poly.type
_entity_poly.pdbx_seq_one_letter_code
_entity_poly.pdbx_strand_id
1 'polypeptide(L)'
;MVIFLVDTRSSVTFISREVLHSFGIEIADPVNDYINVKINSRGAWAKVSHSHFKDICILGMPFLNENKVSLHAFCGDDIFYLNFDEEFEEKGMNLRRKKATMMKLLVDSS
;
A
#
# COMPACT_ATOMS: atom_id res chain seq x y z
N MET A 1 -8.45 -11.32 4.27
CA MET A 1 -9.01 -10.00 3.89
C MET A 1 -8.54 -9.01 4.94
N VAL A 2 -7.96 -7.87 4.55
CA VAL A 2 -7.59 -6.79 5.47
C VAL A 2 -8.46 -5.58 5.16
N ILE A 3 -9.10 -5.02 6.17
CA ILE A 3 -9.99 -3.86 6.03
C ILE A 3 -9.21 -2.61 6.44
N PHE A 4 -9.36 -1.54 5.65
CA PHE A 4 -8.76 -0.25 5.93
C PHE A 4 -9.85 0.79 6.15
N LEU A 5 -9.65 1.62 7.18
CA LEU A 5 -10.33 2.91 7.28
C LEU A 5 -9.62 3.89 6.33
N VAL A 6 -10.36 4.53 5.43
CA VAL A 6 -9.82 5.59 4.57
C VAL A 6 -9.87 6.90 5.34
N ASP A 7 -8.71 7.52 5.58
CA ASP A 7 -8.59 8.81 6.27
C ASP A 7 -7.82 9.81 5.40
N THR A 8 -8.57 10.72 4.76
CA THR A 8 -8.03 11.77 3.89
C THR A 8 -7.32 12.91 4.65
N ARG A 9 -7.31 12.88 5.98
CA ARG A 9 -6.54 13.82 6.81
C ARG A 9 -5.34 13.16 7.45
N SER A 10 -5.23 11.84 7.42
CA SER A 10 -4.04 11.14 7.90
C SER A 10 -2.87 11.40 6.95
N SER A 11 -1.79 11.93 7.51
CA SER A 11 -0.50 12.11 6.82
C SER A 11 0.31 10.82 6.70
N VAL A 12 -0.22 9.69 7.17
CA VAL A 12 0.46 8.39 7.23
C VAL A 12 -0.52 7.25 6.92
N THR A 13 -0.05 6.24 6.19
CA THR A 13 -0.75 4.95 6.07
C THR A 13 -0.30 4.04 7.21
N PHE A 14 -1.24 3.48 7.96
CA PHE A 14 -0.96 2.63 9.12
C PHE A 14 -1.34 1.18 8.86
N ILE A 15 -0.48 0.26 9.30
CA ILE A 15 -0.82 -1.16 9.44
C ILE A 15 -0.95 -1.49 10.91
N SER A 16 -2.07 -2.11 11.26
CA SER A 16 -2.33 -2.54 12.62
C SER A 16 -1.38 -3.67 13.00
N ARG A 17 -1.01 -3.71 14.28
CA ARG A 17 -0.11 -4.75 14.80
C ARG A 17 -0.76 -6.14 14.70
N GLU A 18 -2.07 -6.22 14.91
CA GLU A 18 -2.83 -7.47 14.78
C GLU A 18 -2.79 -8.02 13.37
N VAL A 19 -2.90 -7.16 12.35
CA VAL A 19 -2.74 -7.59 10.96
C VAL A 19 -1.36 -8.19 10.75
N LEU A 20 -0.28 -7.53 11.18
CA LEU A 20 1.07 -8.08 11.03
C LEU A 20 1.24 -9.44 11.73
N HIS A 21 0.77 -9.57 12.97
CA HIS A 21 0.82 -10.84 13.69
C HIS A 21 0.01 -11.94 13.00
N SER A 22 -1.13 -11.62 12.38
CA SER A 22 -1.92 -12.60 11.62
C SER A 22 -1.18 -13.15 10.39
N PHE A 23 -0.22 -12.39 9.87
CA PHE A 23 0.70 -12.81 8.80
C PHE A 23 2.02 -13.36 9.34
N GLY A 24 2.17 -13.52 10.66
CA GLY A 24 3.41 -14.00 11.28
C GLY A 24 4.58 -13.02 11.17
N ILE A 25 4.31 -11.72 10.98
CA ILE A 25 5.33 -10.69 10.85
C ILE A 25 5.55 -10.03 12.21
N GLU A 26 6.78 -10.12 12.71
CA GLU A 26 7.22 -9.41 13.91
C GLU A 26 8.13 -8.23 13.52
N ILE A 27 7.89 -7.07 14.14
CA ILE A 27 8.73 -5.88 13.95
C ILE A 27 9.85 -5.92 14.98
N ALA A 28 11.07 -6.15 14.51
CA ALA A 28 12.25 -6.30 15.36
C ALA A 28 12.75 -4.97 15.96
N ASP A 29 12.57 -3.85 15.25
CA ASP A 29 13.03 -2.53 15.67
C ASP A 29 11.84 -1.59 15.94
N PRO A 30 11.60 -1.19 17.20
CA PRO A 30 10.53 -0.25 17.54
C PRO A 30 10.89 1.21 17.20
N VAL A 31 12.13 1.52 16.79
CA VAL A 31 12.59 2.89 16.47
C VAL A 31 12.27 3.26 15.03
N ASN A 32 12.45 2.33 14.08
CA ASN A 32 12.02 2.51 12.70
C ASN A 32 10.86 1.57 12.38
N ASP A 33 9.65 2.10 12.52
CA ASP A 33 8.43 1.35 12.35
C ASP A 33 7.80 1.47 10.97
N TYR A 34 8.56 1.94 9.97
CA TYR A 34 8.12 1.93 8.59
C TYR A 34 8.43 0.60 7.92
N ILE A 35 7.40 0.03 7.31
CA ILE A 35 7.47 -1.20 6.52
C ILE A 35 6.98 -0.93 5.09
N ASN A 36 7.56 -1.65 4.14
CA ASN A 36 7.07 -1.65 2.77
C ASN A 36 6.03 -2.76 2.61
N VAL A 37 4.80 -2.39 2.24
CA VAL A 37 3.68 -3.31 2.05
C VAL A 37 3.12 -3.21 0.65
N LYS A 38 2.38 -4.24 0.23
CA LYS A 38 1.55 -4.18 -0.98
C LYS A 38 0.08 -4.14 -0.60
N ILE A 39 -0.58 -3.04 -0.92
CA ILE A 39 -2.03 -2.87 -0.74
C ILE A 39 -2.64 -2.89 -2.13
N ASN A 40 -3.49 -3.89 -2.40
CA ASN A 40 -4.08 -4.09 -3.73
C ASN A 40 -3.03 -4.06 -4.88
N SER A 41 -1.98 -4.87 -4.76
CA SER A 41 -0.83 -4.94 -5.69
C SER A 41 0.06 -3.68 -5.79
N ARG A 42 -0.26 -2.62 -5.06
CA ARG A 42 0.47 -1.34 -5.08
C ARG A 42 1.40 -1.21 -3.88
N GLY A 43 2.64 -0.85 -4.13
CA GLY A 43 3.65 -0.67 -3.08
C GLY A 43 3.37 0.57 -2.25
N ALA A 44 3.59 0.50 -0.94
CA ALA A 44 3.35 1.58 -0.01
C ALA A 44 4.30 1.51 1.17
N TRP A 45 4.83 2.66 1.57
CA TRP A 45 5.42 2.80 2.90
C TRP A 45 4.29 2.98 3.91
N ALA A 46 4.23 2.08 4.88
CA ALA A 46 3.25 2.14 5.94
C ALA A 46 3.94 2.10 7.30
N LYS A 47 3.41 2.87 8.23
CA LYS A 47 3.87 2.89 9.62
C LYS A 47 3.13 1.83 10.41
N VAL A 48 3.83 1.09 11.25
CA VAL A 48 3.17 0.14 12.16
C VAL A 48 2.45 0.93 13.25
N SER A 49 1.24 0.53 13.62
CA SER A 49 0.50 1.16 14.71
C SER A 49 0.99 0.65 16.07
N HIS A 50 1.32 1.57 16.98
CA HIS A 50 1.90 1.24 18.30
C HIS A 50 0.93 1.46 19.46
N SER A 51 0.15 2.54 19.41
CA SER A 51 -0.51 3.09 20.61
C SER A 51 -1.98 3.46 20.43
N HIS A 52 -2.38 3.95 19.25
CA HIS A 52 -3.70 4.58 19.11
C HIS A 52 -4.77 3.64 18.55
N PHE A 53 -4.43 2.72 17.63
CA PHE A 53 -5.37 1.75 17.06
C PHE A 53 -4.63 0.44 16.73
N LYS A 54 -4.69 -0.57 17.59
CA LYS A 54 -3.91 -1.82 17.43
C LYS A 54 -4.53 -2.80 16.42
N ASP A 55 -5.81 -2.58 16.14
CA ASP A 55 -6.74 -3.39 15.38
C ASP A 55 -7.14 -2.73 14.04
N ILE A 56 -7.06 -1.40 13.93
CA ILE A 56 -7.45 -0.65 12.72
C ILE A 56 -6.24 -0.35 11.83
N CYS A 57 -6.35 -0.71 10.54
CA CYS A 57 -5.47 -0.22 9.49
C CYS A 57 -6.02 1.09 8.89
N ILE A 58 -5.15 2.05 8.59
CA ILE A 58 -5.54 3.35 8.03
C ILE A 58 -4.90 3.53 6.66
N LEU A 59 -5.72 3.82 5.65
CA LEU A 59 -5.27 4.23 4.33
C LEU A 59 -5.20 5.77 4.31
N GLY A 60 -3.99 6.31 4.46
CA GLY A 60 -3.75 7.74 4.53
C GLY A 60 -3.54 8.40 3.17
N MET A 61 -3.50 9.73 3.17
CA MET A 61 -3.25 10.52 1.96
C MET A 61 -1.97 10.20 1.19
N PRO A 62 -0.83 9.83 1.81
CA PRO A 62 0.36 9.47 1.05
C PRO A 62 0.10 8.32 0.07
N PHE A 63 -0.57 7.26 0.53
CA PHE A 63 -0.92 6.14 -0.35
C PHE A 63 -1.85 6.57 -1.48
N LEU A 64 -2.89 7.35 -1.14
CA LEU A 64 -3.88 7.82 -2.11
C LEU A 64 -3.22 8.68 -3.21
N ASN A 65 -2.34 9.60 -2.83
CA ASN A 65 -1.64 10.49 -3.76
C ASN A 65 -0.60 9.74 -4.62
N GLU A 66 0.27 8.93 -4.01
CA GLU A 66 1.32 8.18 -4.73
C GLU A 66 0.72 7.21 -5.77
N ASN A 67 -0.46 6.68 -5.48
CA ASN A 67 -1.15 5.72 -6.33
C ASN A 67 -2.24 6.34 -7.21
N LYS A 68 -2.36 7.68 -7.23
CA LYS A 68 -3.35 8.44 -8.01
C LYS A 68 -4.78 7.92 -7.82
N VAL A 69 -5.14 7.62 -6.57
CA VAL A 69 -6.46 7.10 -6.23
C VAL A 69 -7.46 8.25 -6.22
N SER A 70 -8.52 8.13 -7.01
CA SER A 70 -9.64 9.08 -6.97
C SER A 70 -10.69 8.58 -5.98
N LEU A 71 -11.06 9.44 -5.03
CA LEU A 71 -12.09 9.18 -4.04
C LEU A 71 -13.41 9.77 -4.52
N HIS A 72 -14.44 8.94 -4.64
CA HIS A 72 -15.78 9.38 -4.97
C HIS A 72 -16.77 8.92 -3.90
N ALA A 73 -17.47 9.89 -3.31
CA ALA A 73 -18.50 9.65 -2.32
C ALA A 73 -19.79 10.35 -2.77
N PHE A 74 -20.84 9.57 -3.04
CA PHE A 74 -22.15 10.10 -3.42
C PHE A 74 -23.10 9.96 -2.24
N CYS A 75 -23.53 11.09 -1.68
CA CYS A 75 -24.53 11.13 -0.62
C CYS A 75 -25.92 11.07 -1.27
N GLY A 76 -26.56 9.90 -1.23
CA GLY A 76 -27.86 9.63 -1.86
C GLY A 76 -28.06 8.13 -2.12
N ASP A 77 -27.13 7.53 -2.85
CA ASP A 77 -27.13 6.08 -3.16
C ASP A 77 -26.23 5.27 -2.21
N ASP A 78 -25.63 5.91 -1.20
CA ASP A 78 -24.65 5.33 -0.26
C ASP A 78 -23.48 4.62 -0.96
N ILE A 79 -23.04 5.17 -2.09
CA ILE A 79 -21.95 4.59 -2.89
C ILE A 79 -20.62 5.27 -2.52
N PHE A 80 -19.64 4.43 -2.19
CA PHE A 80 -18.25 4.80 -1.96
C PHE A 80 -17.33 3.96 -2.86
N TYR A 81 -16.55 4.61 -3.73
CA TYR A 81 -15.54 3.91 -4.51
C TYR A 81 -14.18 4.62 -4.50
N LEU A 82 -13.14 3.78 -4.43
CA LEU A 82 -11.76 4.15 -4.70
C LEU A 82 -11.46 3.74 -6.14
N ASN A 83 -11.26 4.71 -7.02
CA ASN A 83 -10.86 4.44 -8.39
C ASN A 83 -9.34 4.51 -8.50
N PHE A 84 -8.73 3.43 -8.96
CA PHE A 84 -7.29 3.31 -9.13
C PHE A 84 -6.95 3.50 -10.60
N ASP A 85 -6.07 4.45 -10.91
CA ASP A 85 -5.61 4.67 -12.29
C ASP A 85 -4.89 3.41 -12.83
N GLU A 86 -5.50 2.74 -13.80
CA GLU A 86 -5.01 1.50 -14.42
C GLU A 86 -3.77 1.72 -15.29
N GLU A 87 -3.61 2.91 -15.90
CA GLU A 87 -2.43 3.21 -16.73
C GLU A 87 -1.13 3.15 -15.92
N PHE A 88 -1.20 3.47 -14.63
CA PHE A 88 -0.07 3.44 -13.73
C PHE A 88 0.40 1.99 -13.45
N GLU A 89 -0.54 1.04 -13.37
CA GLU A 89 -0.24 -0.38 -13.17
C GLU A 89 0.39 -0.99 -14.42
N GLU A 90 -0.14 -0.70 -15.61
CA GLU A 90 0.37 -1.25 -16.85
C GLU A 90 1.78 -0.73 -17.16
N LYS A 91 2.03 0.57 -16.97
CA LYS A 91 3.37 1.17 -17.09
C LYS A 91 4.35 0.55 -16.08
N GLY A 92 3.94 0.38 -14.82
CA GLY A 92 4.76 -0.27 -13.79
C GLY A 92 5.10 -1.73 -14.09
N MET A 93 4.14 -2.51 -14.57
CA MET A 93 4.36 -3.90 -15.00
C MET A 93 5.29 -4.00 -16.20
N ASN A 94 5.11 -3.11 -17.18
CA ASN A 94 5.97 -3.07 -18.38
C ASN A 94 7.42 -2.69 -18.04
N LEU A 95 7.63 -1.76 -17.11
CA LEU A 95 8.98 -1.45 -16.60
C LEU A 95 9.60 -2.65 -15.86
N ARG A 96 8.85 -3.36 -15.02
CA ARG A 96 9.33 -4.56 -14.32
C ARG A 96 9.70 -5.68 -15.29
N ARG A 97 8.88 -5.92 -16.33
CA ARG A 97 9.19 -6.88 -17.40
C ARG A 97 10.46 -6.49 -18.14
N LYS A 98 10.61 -5.23 -18.56
CA LYS A 98 11.83 -4.74 -19.22
C LYS A 98 13.08 -4.94 -18.36
N LYS A 99 13.00 -4.63 -17.05
CA LYS A 99 14.13 -4.81 -16.12
C LYS A 99 14.50 -6.28 -15.92
N ALA A 100 13.51 -7.17 -15.82
CA ALA A 100 13.74 -8.61 -15.73
C ALA A 100 14.38 -9.19 -17.00
N THR A 101 13.90 -8.77 -18.19
CA THR A 101 14.49 -9.17 -19.47
C THR A 101 15.94 -8.68 -19.59
N MET A 102 16.23 -7.45 -19.19
CA MET A 102 17.57 -6.88 -19.23
C MET A 102 18.53 -7.58 -18.26
N MET A 103 18.08 -7.92 -17.05
CA MET A 103 18.88 -8.72 -16.11
C MET A 103 19.17 -10.12 -16.64
N LYS A 104 18.19 -10.77 -17.27
CA LYS A 104 18.39 -12.08 -17.89
C LYS A 104 19.46 -12.04 -18.99
N LEU A 105 19.41 -11.03 -19.86
CA LEU A 105 20.41 -10.85 -20.92
C LEU A 105 21.83 -10.63 -20.38
N LEU A 106 21.97 -9.93 -19.25
CA LEU A 106 23.27 -9.70 -18.60
C LEU A 106 23.85 -10.98 -17.98
N VAL A 107 22.99 -11.83 -17.41
CA VAL A 107 23.40 -13.14 -16.88
C VAL A 107 23.77 -14.10 -18.01
N ASP A 108 23.02 -14.11 -19.11
CA ASP A 108 23.25 -14.99 -20.25
C ASP A 108 24.46 -14.57 -21.12
N SER A 109 25.04 -13.39 -20.85
CA SER A 109 26.24 -12.86 -21.55
C SER A 109 27.52 -12.86 -20.69
N SER A 110 27.46 -13.45 -19.50
CA SER A 110 28.59 -13.69 -18.59
C SER A 110 29.05 -15.14 -18.66
#